data_AF-A0A2G2UXA8-F1
#
_entry.id   AF-A0A2G2UXA8-F1
#
_cell.length_a   1.000
_cell.length_b   1.000
_cell.length_c   1.000
_cell.angle_alpha   90.00
_cell.angle_beta   90.00
_cell.angle_gamma   90.00
#
_symmetry.space_group_name_H-M   'P 1'
#
loop_
_entity.id
_entity.type
_entity.pdbx_description
1 polymer ?
#
loop_
_entity_poly.entity_id
_entity_poly.type
_entity_poly.pdbx_seq_one_letter_code
_entity_poly.pdbx_strand_id
1 'polypeptide(L)'
;MLTDILDADDIIYASIVSSVSTDISNADDILAADIVSSFSTDILDADDILDASVVSSVLTDILDADDILDASIVSSVSTDILDADDILDTSVVSSMLTDILDADDILDASVVYSMLTDILDANDILYVSIVSSVSTDILDADDILDASVVSV
;
A
#
# COMPACT_ATOMS: atom_id res chain seq x y z
N MET A 1 -3.31 6.19 20.54
CA MET A 1 -4.06 5.11 19.89
C MET A 1 -5.49 5.57 19.86
N LEU A 2 -5.85 6.15 18.72
CA LEU A 2 -7.23 6.36 18.31
C LEU A 2 -7.64 5.14 17.48
N THR A 3 -8.92 4.80 17.54
CA THR A 3 -9.50 3.78 16.67
C THR A 3 -10.78 4.37 16.15
N ASP A 4 -10.84 4.61 14.85
CA ASP A 4 -12.02 5.08 14.17
C ASP A 4 -12.60 3.90 13.38
N ILE A 5 -13.91 3.71 13.48
CA ILE A 5 -14.65 2.68 12.75
C ILE A 5 -15.63 3.45 11.89
N LEU A 6 -15.47 3.32 10.58
CA LEU A 6 -16.29 4.01 9.59
C LEU A 6 -17.50 3.15 9.26
N ASP A 7 -18.66 3.80 9.12
CA ASP A 7 -19.83 3.15 8.55
C ASP A 7 -19.73 3.27 7.03
N ALA A 8 -20.32 2.34 6.28
CA ALA A 8 -20.25 2.35 4.82
C ALA A 8 -20.63 3.72 4.18
N ASP A 9 -19.98 4.03 3.07
CA ASP A 9 -20.03 5.30 2.32
C ASP A 9 -19.44 6.51 3.08
N ASP A 10 -18.59 6.30 4.09
CA ASP A 10 -17.94 7.38 4.84
C ASP A 10 -16.79 8.01 4.06
N ILE A 11 -16.63 9.33 4.21
CA ILE A 11 -15.57 10.09 3.55
C ILE A 11 -14.87 10.98 4.56
N ILE A 12 -13.56 10.76 4.73
CA ILE A 12 -12.71 11.52 5.64
C ILE A 12 -11.58 12.20 4.88
N TYR A 13 -11.39 13.47 5.22
CA TYR A 13 -10.23 14.24 4.80
C TYR A 13 -9.45 14.71 6.03
N ALA A 14 -8.21 14.27 6.13
CA ALA A 14 -7.26 14.71 7.13
C ALA A 14 -6.12 15.49 6.45
N SER A 15 -5.70 16.62 7.01
CA SER A 15 -4.47 17.23 6.53
C SER A 15 -3.24 16.56 7.14
N ILE A 16 -3.32 16.16 8.41
CA ILE A 16 -2.21 15.51 9.10
C ILE A 16 -2.74 14.46 10.06
N VAL A 17 -2.31 13.21 9.88
CA VAL A 17 -2.43 12.12 10.86
C VAL A 17 -1.08 12.00 11.58
N SER A 18 -1.04 12.37 12.86
CA SER A 18 0.22 12.46 13.64
C SER A 18 0.18 11.69 14.96
N SER A 19 -0.87 10.90 15.16
CA SER A 19 -1.04 10.02 16.33
C SER A 19 -1.19 8.59 15.88
N VAL A 20 -0.81 7.64 16.74
CA VAL A 20 -1.10 6.23 16.48
C VAL A 20 -2.60 6.04 16.29
N SER A 21 -3.00 5.59 15.10
CA SER A 21 -4.38 5.36 14.64
C SER A 21 -4.57 3.90 14.22
N THR A 22 -5.82 3.48 14.24
CA THR A 22 -6.30 2.28 13.58
C THR A 22 -7.64 2.65 12.96
N ASP A 23 -7.72 2.68 11.65
CA ASP A 23 -8.93 3.02 10.95
C ASP A 23 -9.50 1.73 10.37
N ILE A 24 -10.78 1.45 10.65
CA ILE A 24 -11.48 0.27 10.16
C ILE A 24 -12.63 0.78 9.31
N SER A 25 -12.49 0.64 8.00
CA SER A 25 -13.53 0.94 7.02
C SER A 25 -14.39 -0.30 6.80
N ASN A 26 -15.67 -0.10 6.48
CA ASN A 26 -16.49 -1.21 6.05
C ASN A 26 -16.46 -1.26 4.53
N ALA A 27 -17.38 -0.57 3.85
CA ALA A 27 -17.44 -0.65 2.40
C ALA A 27 -17.72 0.71 1.79
N ASP A 28 -17.16 0.94 0.60
CA ASP A 28 -17.30 2.16 -0.18
C ASP A 28 -16.77 3.43 0.55
N ASP A 29 -15.81 3.28 1.46
CA ASP A 29 -15.24 4.36 2.26
C ASP A 29 -14.05 5.03 1.57
N ILE A 30 -13.87 6.34 1.81
CA ILE A 30 -12.75 7.12 1.27
C ILE A 30 -12.00 7.83 2.40
N LEU A 31 -10.73 7.48 2.54
CA LEU A 31 -9.79 8.09 3.46
C LEU A 31 -8.73 8.85 2.68
N ALA A 32 -8.63 10.16 2.89
CA ALA A 32 -7.61 10.98 2.24
C ALA A 32 -6.80 11.79 3.26
N ALA A 33 -5.47 11.65 3.20
CA ALA A 33 -4.53 12.31 4.10
C ALA A 33 -3.40 13.03 3.35
N ASP A 34 -3.16 14.32 3.63
CA ASP A 34 -1.97 14.96 3.02
C ASP A 34 -0.66 14.37 3.61
N ILE A 35 -0.66 14.10 4.92
CA ILE A 35 0.53 13.63 5.64
C ILE A 35 0.14 12.62 6.71
N VAL A 36 0.73 11.43 6.63
CA VAL A 36 0.74 10.43 7.71
C VAL A 36 2.15 10.40 8.30
N SER A 37 2.29 10.76 9.57
CA SER A 37 3.58 10.87 10.26
C SER A 37 3.65 10.08 11.57
N SER A 38 2.76 9.11 11.74
CA SER A 38 2.67 8.21 12.90
C SER A 38 2.29 6.80 12.48
N PHE A 39 2.42 5.84 13.41
CA PHE A 39 1.97 4.48 13.17
C PHE A 39 0.48 4.46 12.81
N SER A 40 0.12 4.03 11.60
CA SER A 40 -1.27 3.75 11.23
C SER A 40 -1.43 2.27 10.97
N THR A 41 -2.66 1.80 11.10
CA THR A 41 -3.08 0.50 10.63
C THR A 41 -4.46 0.67 10.06
N ASP A 42 -4.58 0.53 8.75
CA ASP A 42 -5.83 0.77 8.07
C ASP A 42 -6.35 -0.60 7.60
N ILE A 43 -7.58 -0.93 7.99
CA ILE A 43 -8.25 -2.18 7.64
C ILE A 43 -9.44 -1.79 6.80
N LEU A 44 -9.40 -2.16 5.53
CA LEU A 44 -10.39 -1.86 4.51
C LEU A 44 -11.10 -3.17 4.16
N ASP A 45 -12.43 -3.19 4.10
CA ASP A 45 -13.12 -4.40 3.62
C ASP A 45 -13.31 -4.31 2.10
N ALA A 46 -14.32 -3.60 1.59
CA ALA A 46 -14.66 -3.68 0.17
C ALA A 46 -14.88 -2.33 -0.50
N ASP A 47 -14.29 -2.16 -1.69
CA ASP A 47 -14.44 -0.97 -2.54
C ASP A 47 -13.95 0.34 -1.86
N ASP A 48 -13.01 0.26 -0.92
CA ASP A 48 -12.46 1.40 -0.18
C ASP A 48 -11.28 2.06 -0.91
N ILE A 49 -11.06 3.35 -0.62
CA ILE A 49 -9.94 4.12 -1.19
C ILE A 49 -9.17 4.83 -0.09
N LEU A 50 -7.87 4.59 -0.03
CA LEU A 50 -6.91 5.31 0.81
C LEU A 50 -5.93 6.11 -0.06
N ASP A 51 -5.97 7.44 0.05
CA ASP A 51 -5.07 8.37 -0.65
C ASP A 51 -4.19 9.12 0.35
N ALA A 52 -2.87 8.92 0.26
CA ALA A 52 -1.89 9.59 1.09
C ALA A 52 -0.80 10.31 0.26
N SER A 53 -0.70 11.63 0.39
CA SER A 53 0.38 12.35 -0.32
C SER A 53 1.77 12.06 0.25
N VAL A 54 1.92 11.92 1.56
CA VAL A 54 3.20 11.60 2.21
C VAL A 54 2.99 10.70 3.41
N VAL A 55 3.60 9.51 3.36
CA VAL A 55 3.71 8.58 4.49
C VAL A 55 5.16 8.59 4.99
N SER A 56 5.34 8.97 6.25
CA SER A 56 6.66 9.15 6.87
C SER A 56 6.86 8.32 8.13
N SER A 57 6.03 7.29 8.30
CA SER A 57 5.89 6.46 9.49
C SER A 57 5.50 5.03 9.15
N VAL A 58 5.55 4.14 10.14
CA VAL A 58 5.17 2.74 9.88
C VAL A 58 3.68 2.67 9.52
N LEU A 59 3.39 2.05 8.39
CA LEU A 59 2.07 1.82 7.87
C LEU A 59 1.83 0.31 7.81
N THR A 60 0.58 -0.10 8.01
CA THR A 60 0.18 -1.49 7.80
C THR A 60 -1.24 -1.47 7.29
N ASP A 61 -1.41 -1.74 6.01
CA ASP A 61 -2.71 -1.69 5.37
C ASP A 61 -3.14 -3.12 5.02
N ILE A 62 -4.39 -3.43 5.34
CA ILE A 62 -5.02 -4.72 5.08
C ILE A 62 -6.26 -4.41 4.24
N LEU A 63 -6.24 -4.86 2.99
CA LEU A 63 -7.26 -4.66 1.97
C LEU A 63 -7.90 -6.03 1.70
N ASP A 64 -9.24 -6.10 1.63
CA ASP A 64 -9.95 -7.38 1.43
C ASP A 64 -10.42 -7.56 -0.02
N ALA A 65 -11.17 -6.61 -0.60
CA ALA A 65 -11.58 -6.73 -2.00
C ALA A 65 -11.82 -5.40 -2.73
N ASP A 66 -11.29 -5.29 -3.94
CA ASP A 66 -11.48 -4.17 -4.86
C ASP A 66 -11.03 -2.81 -4.27
N ASP A 67 -10.08 -2.81 -3.33
CA ASP A 67 -9.59 -1.62 -2.64
C ASP A 67 -8.43 -0.94 -3.39
N ILE A 68 -8.27 0.37 -3.15
CA ILE A 68 -7.20 1.17 -3.76
C ILE A 68 -6.41 1.93 -2.71
N LEU A 69 -5.10 1.72 -2.70
CA LEU A 69 -4.13 2.49 -1.94
C LEU A 69 -3.24 3.31 -2.89
N ASP A 70 -3.32 4.63 -2.82
CA ASP A 70 -2.44 5.57 -3.55
C ASP A 70 -1.56 6.33 -2.55
N ALA A 71 -0.24 6.18 -2.69
CA ALA A 71 0.73 6.96 -1.93
C ALA A 71 1.80 7.61 -2.80
N SER A 72 1.83 8.94 -2.82
CA SER A 72 2.84 9.68 -3.60
C SER A 72 4.28 9.50 -3.07
N ILE A 73 4.47 9.51 -1.75
CA ILE A 73 5.80 9.36 -1.14
C ILE A 73 5.70 8.50 0.12
N VAL A 74 6.39 7.37 0.12
CA VAL A 74 6.58 6.50 1.29
C VAL A 74 8.03 6.56 1.73
N SER A 75 8.28 7.18 2.88
CA SER A 75 9.63 7.34 3.46
C SER A 75 9.83 6.51 4.72
N SER A 76 9.15 5.37 4.79
CA SER A 76 9.00 4.56 6.00
C SER A 76 8.81 3.08 5.69
N VAL A 77 8.63 2.28 6.73
CA VAL A 77 8.30 0.86 6.59
C VAL A 77 6.81 0.73 6.31
N SER A 78 6.44 0.20 5.14
CA SER A 78 5.08 -0.23 4.84
C SER A 78 4.97 -1.74 4.90
N THR A 79 3.77 -2.23 5.17
CA THR A 79 3.43 -3.63 5.00
C THR A 79 2.00 -3.67 4.54
N ASP A 80 1.81 -4.07 3.29
CA ASP A 80 0.51 -4.00 2.63
C ASP A 80 0.08 -5.44 2.32
N ILE A 81 -1.10 -5.82 2.79
CA ILE A 81 -1.69 -7.15 2.61
C ILE A 81 -2.95 -6.94 1.79
N LEU A 82 -2.95 -7.47 0.58
CA LEU A 82 -3.99 -7.35 -0.43
C LEU A 82 -4.55 -8.75 -0.67
N ASP A 83 -5.88 -8.88 -0.69
CA ASP A 83 -6.55 -10.16 -0.83
C ASP A 83 -7.09 -10.36 -2.26
N ALA A 84 -7.96 -9.49 -2.79
CA ALA A 84 -8.49 -9.71 -4.14
C ALA A 84 -8.80 -8.44 -4.95
N ASP A 85 -8.27 -8.40 -6.17
CA ASP A 85 -8.51 -7.33 -7.14
C ASP A 85 -8.08 -5.93 -6.62
N ASP A 86 -7.12 -5.88 -5.68
CA ASP A 86 -6.66 -4.65 -5.03
C ASP A 86 -5.56 -3.95 -5.84
N ILE A 87 -5.43 -2.63 -5.64
CA ILE A 87 -4.42 -1.81 -6.32
C ILE A 87 -3.60 -0.99 -5.32
N LEU A 88 -2.28 -1.16 -5.39
CA LEU A 88 -1.29 -0.34 -4.71
C LEU A 88 -0.49 0.50 -5.70
N ASP A 89 -0.66 1.83 -5.69
CA ASP A 89 0.15 2.77 -6.47
C ASP A 89 1.05 3.58 -5.53
N THR A 90 2.37 3.48 -5.73
CA THR A 90 3.33 4.32 -5.03
C THR A 90 4.35 4.98 -5.96
N SER A 91 4.46 6.30 -5.86
CA SER A 91 5.39 7.03 -6.73
C SER A 91 6.85 6.92 -6.25
N VAL A 92 7.10 7.07 -4.94
CA VAL A 92 8.46 7.03 -4.40
C VAL A 92 8.50 6.29 -3.07
N VAL A 93 9.22 5.18 -3.04
CA VAL A 93 9.51 4.40 -1.82
C VAL A 93 10.99 4.56 -1.46
N SER A 94 11.25 5.16 -0.32
CA SER A 94 12.62 5.42 0.18
C SER A 94 13.03 4.58 1.38
N SER A 95 12.16 3.69 1.85
CA SER A 95 12.44 2.75 2.91
C SER A 95 11.84 1.36 2.58
N MET A 96 11.48 0.54 3.56
CA MET A 96 11.13 -0.85 3.29
C MET A 96 9.66 -0.97 2.90
N LEU A 97 9.41 -1.67 1.81
CA LEU A 97 8.08 -2.11 1.40
C LEU A 97 8.01 -3.63 1.55
N THR A 98 6.87 -4.14 1.96
CA THR A 98 6.62 -5.58 2.01
C THR A 98 5.18 -5.81 1.65
N ASP A 99 4.96 -6.41 0.50
CA ASP A 99 3.63 -6.55 -0.06
C ASP A 99 3.30 -8.04 -0.21
N ILE A 100 2.12 -8.39 0.26
CA ILE A 100 1.58 -9.75 0.18
C ILE A 100 0.28 -9.63 -0.59
N LEU A 101 0.27 -10.17 -1.81
CA LEU A 101 -0.82 -10.12 -2.77
C LEU A 101 -1.35 -11.55 -2.93
N ASP A 102 -2.67 -11.75 -2.96
CA ASP A 102 -3.30 -13.07 -3.08
C ASP A 102 -3.87 -13.32 -4.48
N ALA A 103 -4.83 -12.54 -4.98
CA ALA A 103 -5.40 -12.80 -6.30
C ALA A 103 -5.73 -11.56 -7.12
N ASP A 104 -5.19 -11.55 -8.35
CA ASP A 104 -5.47 -10.55 -9.38
C ASP A 104 -5.09 -9.10 -8.94
N ASP A 105 -4.13 -8.97 -8.02
CA ASP A 105 -3.72 -7.68 -7.45
C ASP A 105 -2.69 -6.95 -8.34
N ILE A 106 -2.64 -5.63 -8.21
CA ILE A 106 -1.70 -4.78 -8.96
C ILE A 106 -0.87 -3.91 -8.01
N LEU A 107 0.44 -4.01 -8.13
CA LEU A 107 1.38 -3.10 -7.51
C LEU A 107 2.14 -2.28 -8.57
N ASP A 108 2.02 -0.96 -8.53
CA ASP A 108 2.84 -0.03 -9.32
C ASP A 108 3.71 0.83 -8.40
N ALA A 109 5.02 0.65 -8.49
CA ALA A 109 6.01 1.47 -7.81
C ALA A 109 6.96 2.15 -8.80
N SER A 110 6.95 3.47 -8.87
CA SER A 110 7.83 4.18 -9.81
C SER A 110 9.31 4.14 -9.38
N VAL A 111 9.63 4.40 -8.11
CA VAL A 111 11.02 4.44 -7.64
C VAL A 111 11.15 3.85 -6.25
N VAL A 112 11.97 2.81 -6.13
CA VAL A 112 12.29 2.14 -4.86
C VAL A 112 13.79 2.25 -4.58
N TYR A 113 14.16 3.06 -3.59
CA TYR A 113 15.55 3.29 -3.21
C TYR A 113 16.13 2.23 -2.24
N SER A 114 15.28 1.34 -1.75
CA SER A 114 15.49 0.54 -0.55
C SER A 114 15.04 -0.91 -0.79
N MET A 115 14.73 -1.67 0.26
CA MET A 115 14.30 -3.05 0.19
C MET A 115 12.83 -3.14 -0.21
N LEU A 116 12.57 -3.94 -1.23
CA LEU A 116 11.27 -4.37 -1.71
C LEU A 116 11.16 -5.88 -1.42
N THR A 117 10.02 -6.35 -0.94
CA THR A 117 9.78 -7.78 -0.74
C THR A 117 8.34 -8.08 -1.07
N ASP A 118 8.14 -8.77 -2.17
CA ASP A 118 6.81 -8.98 -2.71
C ASP A 118 6.53 -10.49 -2.73
N ILE A 119 5.38 -10.87 -2.20
CA ILE A 119 4.87 -12.22 -2.22
C ILE A 119 3.59 -12.17 -3.02
N LEU A 120 3.63 -12.70 -4.23
CA LEU A 120 2.54 -12.71 -5.18
C LEU A 120 1.99 -14.15 -5.26
N ASP A 121 0.67 -14.29 -5.17
CA ASP A 121 -0.04 -15.52 -5.56
C ASP A 121 -0.67 -15.29 -6.94
N ALA A 122 -1.94 -15.62 -7.18
CA ALA A 122 -2.40 -15.93 -8.53
C ALA A 122 -2.74 -14.70 -9.38
N ASN A 123 -2.02 -14.54 -10.51
CA ASN A 123 -2.25 -13.53 -11.56
C ASN A 123 -1.90 -12.09 -11.17
N ASP A 124 -1.05 -11.92 -10.15
CA ASP A 124 -0.67 -10.59 -9.71
C ASP A 124 0.27 -9.89 -10.71
N ILE A 125 0.24 -8.56 -10.68
CA ILE A 125 1.04 -7.72 -11.56
C ILE A 125 1.88 -6.75 -10.74
N LEU A 126 3.19 -6.82 -10.92
CA LEU A 126 4.17 -5.95 -10.28
C LEU A 126 4.92 -5.11 -11.32
N TYR A 127 4.68 -3.80 -11.29
CA TYR A 127 5.40 -2.79 -12.06
C TYR A 127 6.36 -2.03 -11.16
N VAL A 128 7.67 -2.14 -11.41
CA VAL A 128 8.66 -1.33 -10.69
C VAL A 128 9.67 -0.68 -11.62
N SER A 129 9.59 0.64 -11.78
CA SER A 129 10.42 1.32 -12.78
C SER A 129 11.91 1.42 -12.39
N ILE A 130 12.22 1.67 -11.12
CA ILE A 130 13.61 1.79 -10.65
C ILE A 130 13.75 1.14 -9.28
N VAL A 131 14.49 0.03 -9.20
CA VAL A 131 14.97 -0.53 -7.93
C VAL A 131 16.46 -0.25 -7.78
N SER A 132 16.83 0.53 -6.75
CA SER A 132 18.23 0.92 -6.50
C SER A 132 18.96 0.03 -5.50
N SER A 133 18.29 -0.92 -4.83
CA SER A 133 18.92 -1.77 -3.82
C SER A 133 18.56 -3.26 -3.93
N VAL A 134 17.76 -3.81 -3.02
CA VAL A 134 17.40 -5.23 -2.92
C VAL A 134 15.92 -5.38 -3.22
N SER A 135 15.56 -6.25 -4.18
CA SER A 135 14.21 -6.82 -4.23
C SER A 135 14.27 -8.32 -3.95
N THR A 136 13.20 -8.85 -3.40
CA THR A 136 12.99 -10.28 -3.19
C THR A 136 11.56 -10.59 -3.56
N ASP A 137 11.38 -11.30 -4.66
CA ASP A 137 10.05 -11.55 -5.21
C ASP A 137 9.79 -13.07 -5.12
N ILE A 138 8.69 -13.45 -4.48
CA ILE A 138 8.17 -14.81 -4.42
C ILE A 138 6.93 -14.81 -5.30
N LEU A 139 6.96 -15.56 -6.39
CA LEU A 139 5.93 -15.56 -7.43
C LEU A 139 5.35 -16.96 -7.58
N ASP A 140 4.04 -17.05 -7.79
CA ASP A 140 3.35 -18.25 -8.24
C ASP A 140 3.16 -18.23 -9.76
N ALA A 141 2.17 -18.96 -10.28
CA ALA A 141 2.01 -19.15 -11.71
C ALA A 141 1.10 -18.07 -12.30
N ASP A 142 1.54 -17.52 -13.44
CA ASP A 142 0.84 -16.52 -14.26
C ASP A 142 1.04 -15.05 -13.82
N ASP A 143 1.86 -14.82 -12.80
CA ASP A 143 2.26 -13.49 -12.33
C ASP A 143 3.13 -12.76 -13.35
N ILE A 144 2.99 -11.43 -13.38
CA ILE A 144 3.71 -10.55 -14.27
C ILE A 144 4.62 -9.63 -13.47
N LEU A 145 5.93 -9.79 -13.66
CA LEU A 145 6.94 -8.90 -13.11
C LEU A 145 7.57 -8.04 -14.23
N ASP A 146 7.35 -6.73 -14.18
CA ASP A 146 8.04 -5.73 -14.99
C ASP A 146 8.82 -4.77 -14.09
N ALA A 147 9.97 -5.25 -13.60
CA ALA A 147 10.87 -4.50 -12.76
C ALA A 147 12.17 -4.12 -13.49
N SER A 148 12.53 -2.84 -13.46
CA SER A 148 13.80 -2.32 -13.95
C SER A 148 14.74 -2.05 -12.76
N VAL A 149 15.67 -2.99 -12.56
CA VAL A 149 16.67 -2.91 -11.49
C VAL A 149 17.91 -2.15 -11.98
N VAL A 150 18.22 -1.05 -11.30
CA VAL A 150 19.47 -0.29 -11.50
C VAL A 150 20.34 -0.52 -10.27
N SER A 151 21.06 -1.64 -10.25
CA SER A 151 22.03 -1.94 -9.20
C SER A 151 23.22 -0.96 -9.26
N VAL A 152 23.45 -0.18 -8.20
CA VAL A 152 24.61 0.72 -8.03
C VAL A 152 25.70 0.07 -7.19
#